data_AF-A0A0P7XWA8-F1
#
_entry.id   AF-A0A0P7XWA8-F1
#
_cell.length_a   1.000
_cell.length_b   1.000
_cell.length_c   1.000
_cell.angle_alpha   90.00
_cell.angle_beta   90.00
_cell.angle_gamma   90.00
#
_symmetry.space_group_name_H-M   'P 1'
#
loop_
_entity.id
_entity.type
_entity.pdbx_description
1 polymer ?
#
loop_
_entity_poly.entity_id
_entity_poly.type
_entity_poly.pdbx_seq_one_letter_code
_entity_poly.pdbx_strand_id
1 'polypeptide(L)'
;MSAKDNRDDQLGRARVKDDEALRAYYDELAEQETGALWTVANDIEPWEPTPKSAPTIWRSSTLRPKVLESLDLVKPEDAGRRVVFLRNPKRRDVSACCGWLFSGIQVMRPGEAASAHSHAASALRFIMEGAGAYTVVDGHRLTLNARDFVITPNGTWHEHGVLEEGETSMWQDGLDIPLTNALEANFYAVHPDDWQNSNLPFDASPATWGAPGLLPAKETWGAFYSPLMKYSWDKTYEGLQTYAQVTDGDPHDGIYMRFVNPQTGGHPMATMGASMQLLREGEHT
;
A
#
# COMPACT_ATOMS: atom_id res chain seq x y z
N MET A 1 -12.36 20.25 -19.28
CA MET A 1 -13.61 19.67 -19.82
C MET A 1 -13.26 18.34 -20.43
N SER A 2 -13.86 17.25 -19.93
CA SER A 2 -13.79 15.96 -20.61
C SER A 2 -14.36 16.12 -22.03
N ALA A 3 -13.93 15.29 -22.98
CA ALA A 3 -14.57 15.26 -24.29
C ALA A 3 -16.04 14.87 -24.10
N LYS A 4 -16.96 15.63 -24.71
CA LYS A 4 -18.41 15.39 -24.58
C LYS A 4 -18.75 13.97 -25.02
N ASP A 5 -19.25 13.14 -24.11
CA ASP A 5 -19.68 11.77 -24.41
C ASP A 5 -20.99 11.83 -25.19
N ASN A 6 -21.05 11.18 -26.35
CA ASN A 6 -22.28 11.16 -27.18
C ASN A 6 -23.47 10.51 -26.46
N ARG A 7 -23.22 9.66 -25.45
CA ARG A 7 -24.26 9.07 -24.58
C ARG A 7 -24.97 10.10 -23.71
N ASP A 8 -24.41 11.30 -23.54
CA ASP A 8 -25.01 12.37 -22.73
C ASP A 8 -26.15 13.11 -23.43
N ASP A 9 -26.33 12.95 -24.74
CA ASP A 9 -27.43 13.62 -25.46
C ASP A 9 -28.74 12.83 -25.41
N GLN A 10 -29.24 12.59 -24.19
CA GLN A 10 -30.52 11.90 -23.97
C GLN A 10 -31.28 12.44 -22.75
N LEU A 11 -32.57 12.12 -22.65
CA LEU A 11 -33.38 12.45 -21.48
C LEU A 11 -32.77 11.78 -20.24
N GLY A 12 -32.66 12.54 -19.14
CA GLY A 12 -32.01 12.10 -17.90
C GLY A 12 -30.53 12.48 -17.78
N ARG A 13 -29.92 13.07 -18.82
CA ARG A 13 -28.56 13.62 -18.78
C ARG A 13 -28.58 15.15 -18.92
N ALA A 14 -27.56 15.80 -18.36
CA ALA A 14 -27.45 17.24 -18.48
C ALA A 14 -27.10 17.62 -19.93
N ARG A 15 -28.00 18.41 -20.55
CA ARG A 15 -27.89 18.91 -21.93
C ARG A 15 -28.34 20.37 -22.06
N VAL A 16 -28.27 21.12 -20.96
CA VAL A 16 -28.61 22.54 -20.91
C VAL A 16 -27.67 23.32 -21.82
N LYS A 17 -28.23 24.27 -22.58
CA LYS A 17 -27.46 25.19 -23.42
C LYS A 17 -27.49 26.54 -22.73
N ASP A 18 -26.32 27.06 -22.39
CA ASP A 18 -26.21 28.35 -21.71
C ASP A 18 -26.65 29.50 -22.60
N ASP A 19 -27.41 30.43 -22.01
CA ASP A 19 -27.69 31.75 -22.53
C ASP A 19 -27.23 32.83 -21.53
N GLU A 20 -27.45 34.11 -21.86
CA GLU A 20 -27.01 35.23 -21.02
C GLU A 20 -27.71 35.24 -19.64
N ALA A 21 -28.99 34.87 -19.59
CA ALA A 21 -29.75 34.81 -18.35
C ALA A 21 -29.24 33.68 -17.44
N LEU A 22 -28.93 32.52 -17.99
CA LEU A 22 -28.35 31.40 -17.25
C LEU A 22 -26.95 31.71 -16.73
N ARG A 23 -26.13 32.45 -17.48
CA ARG A 23 -24.80 32.86 -17.00
C ARG A 23 -24.89 33.83 -15.82
N ALA A 24 -25.75 34.85 -15.92
CA ALA A 24 -25.99 35.76 -14.81
C ALA A 24 -26.51 35.01 -13.56
N TYR A 25 -27.42 34.05 -13.75
CA TYR A 25 -27.89 33.17 -12.68
C TYR A 25 -26.76 32.33 -12.06
N TYR A 26 -25.82 31.81 -12.86
CA TYR A 26 -24.66 31.08 -12.32
C TYR A 26 -23.72 31.98 -11.52
N ASP A 27 -23.53 33.22 -11.96
CA ASP A 27 -22.72 34.20 -11.24
C ASP A 27 -23.37 34.53 -9.87
N GLU A 28 -24.68 34.73 -9.82
CA GLU A 28 -25.44 34.94 -8.56
C GLU A 28 -25.37 33.72 -7.62
N LEU A 29 -25.42 32.50 -8.16
CA LEU A 29 -25.24 31.28 -7.35
C LEU A 29 -23.83 31.23 -6.72
N ALA A 30 -22.81 31.62 -7.50
CA ALA A 30 -21.42 31.61 -7.04
C ALA A 30 -21.18 32.60 -5.89
N GLU A 31 -21.89 33.75 -5.86
CA GLU A 31 -21.84 34.69 -4.73
C GLU A 31 -22.31 34.08 -3.40
N GLN A 32 -23.07 32.98 -3.45
CA GLN A 32 -23.56 32.25 -2.28
C GLN A 32 -22.82 30.93 -2.03
N GLU A 33 -21.68 30.71 -2.70
CA GLU A 33 -20.94 29.42 -2.67
C GLU A 33 -21.83 28.23 -3.09
N THR A 34 -22.73 28.47 -4.05
CA THR A 34 -23.59 27.45 -4.66
C THR A 34 -23.33 27.32 -6.16
N GLY A 35 -23.74 26.20 -6.74
CA GLY A 35 -23.59 25.95 -8.17
C GLY A 35 -24.75 25.13 -8.71
N ALA A 36 -25.04 25.32 -10.00
CA ALA A 36 -26.10 24.60 -10.68
C ALA A 36 -25.63 23.19 -11.08
N LEU A 37 -26.24 22.14 -10.52
CA LEU A 37 -25.82 20.75 -10.74
C LEU A 37 -25.72 20.37 -12.23
N TRP A 38 -26.63 20.82 -13.09
CA TRP A 38 -26.63 20.50 -14.52
C TRP A 38 -25.42 21.05 -15.29
N THR A 39 -24.59 21.89 -14.67
CA THR A 39 -23.31 22.36 -15.26
C THR A 39 -22.17 21.35 -15.09
N VAL A 40 -22.30 20.40 -14.15
CA VAL A 40 -21.25 19.42 -13.79
C VAL A 40 -21.77 17.98 -13.70
N ALA A 41 -23.09 17.77 -13.78
CA ALA A 41 -23.75 16.48 -13.50
C ALA A 41 -23.09 15.29 -14.22
N ASN A 42 -22.78 15.45 -15.51
CA ASN A 42 -22.24 14.35 -16.31
C ASN A 42 -20.80 13.97 -15.92
N ASP A 43 -20.01 14.91 -15.38
CA ASP A 43 -18.63 14.67 -14.94
C ASP A 43 -18.58 14.06 -13.53
N ILE A 44 -19.54 14.38 -12.65
CA ILE A 44 -19.58 13.84 -11.27
C ILE A 44 -20.33 12.51 -11.17
N GLU A 45 -21.27 12.25 -12.07
CA GLU A 45 -21.97 10.97 -12.24
C GLU A 45 -21.69 10.42 -13.66
N PRO A 46 -20.46 9.94 -13.93
CA PRO A 46 -20.11 9.39 -15.23
C PRO A 46 -20.77 8.02 -15.43
N TRP A 47 -20.92 7.62 -16.69
CA TRP A 47 -21.44 6.28 -17.06
C TRP A 47 -20.60 5.13 -16.50
N GLU A 48 -19.30 5.38 -16.37
CA GLU A 48 -18.34 4.44 -15.84
C GLU A 48 -17.17 5.20 -15.17
N PRO A 49 -16.46 4.57 -14.23
CA PRO A 49 -15.29 5.19 -13.60
C PRO A 49 -14.24 5.56 -14.64
N THR A 50 -13.73 6.79 -14.60
CA THR A 50 -12.61 7.23 -15.43
C THR A 50 -11.33 7.31 -14.59
N PRO A 51 -10.33 6.43 -14.80
CA PRO A 51 -9.11 6.44 -14.01
C PRO A 51 -8.33 7.74 -14.13
N LYS A 52 -8.09 8.42 -13.00
CA LYS A 52 -7.24 9.62 -12.95
C LYS A 52 -5.75 9.28 -13.03
N SER A 53 -5.35 8.08 -12.61
CA SER A 53 -3.95 7.63 -12.64
C SER A 53 -3.58 7.11 -14.03
N ALA A 54 -2.33 7.32 -14.45
CA ALA A 54 -1.81 6.72 -15.69
C ALA A 54 -1.13 5.37 -15.39
N PRO A 55 -1.30 4.33 -16.24
CA PRO A 55 -0.44 3.15 -16.20
C PRO A 55 1.03 3.59 -16.33
N THR A 56 1.87 3.21 -15.36
CA THR A 56 3.25 3.68 -15.26
C THR A 56 4.16 2.51 -14.91
N ILE A 57 5.28 2.40 -15.61
CA ILE A 57 6.30 1.37 -15.36
C ILE A 57 7.54 2.02 -14.76
N TRP A 58 7.98 1.49 -13.62
CA TRP A 58 9.23 1.86 -12.97
C TRP A 58 10.21 0.69 -13.08
N ARG A 59 11.23 0.83 -13.94
CA ARG A 59 12.19 -0.25 -14.19
C ARG A 59 13.23 -0.31 -13.07
N SER A 60 13.37 -1.48 -12.44
CA SER A 60 14.38 -1.72 -11.40
C SER A 60 15.80 -1.40 -11.89
N SER A 61 16.15 -1.76 -13.13
CA SER A 61 17.46 -1.46 -13.73
C SER A 61 17.79 0.04 -13.77
N THR A 62 16.79 0.92 -13.76
CA THR A 62 16.95 2.37 -13.73
C THR A 62 16.86 2.94 -12.31
N LEU A 63 15.93 2.44 -11.49
CA LEU A 63 15.69 2.98 -10.15
C LEU A 63 16.70 2.49 -9.11
N ARG A 64 17.09 1.22 -9.16
CA ARG A 64 17.95 0.60 -8.15
C ARG A 64 19.27 1.37 -7.94
N PRO A 65 20.01 1.78 -8.99
CA PRO A 65 21.22 2.61 -8.80
C PRO A 65 20.93 3.94 -8.09
N LYS A 66 19.78 4.58 -8.38
CA LYS A 66 19.38 5.85 -7.77
C LYS A 66 18.97 5.71 -6.31
N VAL A 67 18.32 4.60 -5.96
CA VAL A 67 18.02 4.28 -4.57
C VAL A 67 19.34 4.06 -3.79
N LEU A 68 20.28 3.30 -4.35
CA LEU A 68 21.58 3.06 -3.70
C LEU A 68 22.40 4.35 -3.55
N GLU A 69 22.41 5.22 -4.55
CA GLU A 69 23.07 6.52 -4.50
C GLU A 69 22.61 7.38 -3.30
N SER A 70 21.35 7.21 -2.85
CA SER A 70 20.83 7.93 -1.68
C SER A 70 21.56 7.59 -0.38
N LEU A 71 22.18 6.40 -0.26
CA LEU A 71 22.93 5.96 0.92
C LEU A 71 24.09 6.91 1.28
N ASP A 72 24.67 7.56 0.28
CA ASP A 72 25.83 8.44 0.43
C ASP A 72 25.44 9.92 0.47
N LEU A 73 24.22 10.25 0.02
CA LEU A 73 23.73 11.63 -0.08
C LEU A 73 22.89 12.06 1.11
N VAL A 74 22.23 11.12 1.79
CA VAL A 74 21.24 11.41 2.83
C VAL A 74 21.51 10.54 4.05
N LYS A 75 21.77 11.18 5.19
CA LYS A 75 21.87 10.48 6.47
C LYS A 75 20.48 10.02 6.93
N PRO A 76 20.35 8.82 7.53
CA PRO A 76 19.07 8.33 8.04
C PRO A 76 18.39 9.30 9.02
N GLU A 77 19.18 9.90 9.91
CA GLU A 77 18.74 10.80 10.99
C GLU A 77 18.07 12.08 10.45
N ASP A 78 18.55 12.62 9.34
CA ASP A 78 18.06 13.88 8.77
C ASP A 78 16.80 13.72 7.91
N ALA A 79 16.50 12.49 7.47
CA ALA A 79 15.49 12.23 6.44
C ALA A 79 14.11 11.85 6.98
N GLY A 80 14.01 11.48 8.26
CA GLY A 80 12.86 10.75 8.82
C GLY A 80 12.73 9.34 8.24
N ARG A 81 12.59 9.22 6.91
CA ARG A 81 12.73 7.98 6.13
C ARG A 81 13.40 8.28 4.78
N ARG A 82 14.57 7.68 4.51
CA ARG A 82 15.27 7.80 3.22
C ARG A 82 14.58 6.97 2.13
N VAL A 83 13.61 7.55 1.43
CA VAL A 83 12.75 6.87 0.46
C VAL A 83 12.76 7.56 -0.91
N VAL A 84 12.89 6.78 -1.99
CA VAL A 84 12.58 7.23 -3.36
C VAL A 84 11.16 6.82 -3.70
N PHE A 85 10.22 7.76 -3.71
CA PHE A 85 8.80 7.45 -3.95
C PHE A 85 8.42 7.37 -5.43
N LEU A 86 7.47 6.50 -5.75
CA LEU A 86 6.97 6.23 -7.10
C LEU A 86 5.85 7.22 -7.45
N ARG A 87 6.17 8.29 -8.17
CA ARG A 87 5.22 9.35 -8.49
C ARG A 87 4.49 9.11 -9.82
N ASN A 88 3.18 8.89 -9.77
CA ASN A 88 2.36 8.79 -10.99
C ASN A 88 2.37 10.12 -11.77
N PRO A 89 2.54 10.12 -13.11
CA PRO A 89 2.53 11.34 -13.90
C PRO A 89 1.25 12.17 -13.77
N LYS A 90 0.10 11.52 -13.52
CA LYS A 90 -1.21 12.17 -13.36
C LYS A 90 -1.67 12.33 -11.90
N ARG A 91 -0.87 11.93 -10.91
CA ARG A 91 -1.19 12.06 -9.46
C ARG A 91 -0.09 12.77 -8.66
N ARG A 92 0.57 13.74 -9.29
CA ARG A 92 1.68 14.50 -8.68
C ARG A 92 1.21 15.38 -7.52
N ASP A 93 -0.03 15.83 -7.58
CA ASP A 93 -0.75 16.63 -6.59
C ASP A 93 -0.80 15.97 -5.20
N VAL A 94 -0.89 14.64 -5.15
CA VAL A 94 -1.02 13.88 -3.90
C VAL A 94 0.11 12.87 -3.68
N SER A 95 1.15 12.93 -4.51
CA SER A 95 2.32 12.02 -4.46
C SER A 95 1.96 10.52 -4.46
N ALA A 96 0.87 10.13 -5.13
CA ALA A 96 0.43 8.74 -5.21
C ALA A 96 1.15 7.97 -6.34
N CYS A 97 1.33 6.67 -6.14
CA CYS A 97 1.82 5.76 -7.19
C CYS A 97 0.68 5.34 -8.12
N CYS A 98 -0.49 5.03 -7.57
CA CYS A 98 -1.70 4.69 -8.30
C CYS A 98 -2.92 4.87 -7.39
N GLY A 99 -4.01 5.43 -7.93
CA GLY A 99 -5.23 5.65 -7.16
C GLY A 99 -4.94 6.45 -5.90
N TRP A 100 -5.27 5.89 -4.74
CA TRP A 100 -4.99 6.51 -3.44
C TRP A 100 -3.90 5.76 -2.65
N LEU A 101 -3.04 5.03 -3.35
CA LEU A 101 -1.90 4.33 -2.77
C LEU A 101 -0.61 5.14 -2.99
N PHE A 102 0.19 5.24 -1.94
CA PHE A 102 1.58 5.63 -1.99
C PHE A 102 2.44 4.38 -2.15
N SER A 103 3.56 4.51 -2.86
CA SER A 103 4.61 3.51 -2.81
C SER A 103 5.97 4.16 -2.94
N GLY A 104 6.95 3.62 -2.25
CA GLY A 104 8.33 4.07 -2.34
C GLY A 104 9.32 2.95 -2.10
N ILE A 105 10.55 3.18 -2.53
CA ILE A 105 11.66 2.25 -2.35
C ILE A 105 12.61 2.84 -1.35
N GLN A 106 12.90 2.09 -0.31
CA GLN A 106 13.83 2.47 0.74
C GLN A 106 14.97 1.47 0.83
N VAL A 107 16.12 1.95 1.29
CA VAL A 107 17.34 1.15 1.44
C VAL A 107 18.04 1.49 2.76
N MET A 108 18.52 0.45 3.44
CA MET A 108 19.32 0.57 4.65
C MET A 108 20.54 -0.35 4.60
N ARG A 109 21.65 0.12 5.18
CA ARG A 109 22.87 -0.67 5.43
C ARG A 109 22.70 -1.53 6.70
N PRO A 110 23.51 -2.60 6.86
CA PRO A 110 23.59 -3.34 8.12
C PRO A 110 23.84 -2.40 9.30
N GLY A 111 23.09 -2.59 10.39
CA GLY A 111 23.14 -1.76 11.59
C GLY A 111 22.38 -0.43 11.51
N GLU A 112 21.90 -0.01 10.33
CA GLU A 112 21.00 1.17 10.26
C GLU A 112 19.60 0.81 10.80
N ALA A 113 19.03 1.76 11.53
CA ALA A 113 17.67 1.67 12.07
C ALA A 113 16.95 3.02 12.01
N ALA A 114 15.62 2.99 11.93
CA ALA A 114 14.74 4.13 12.02
C ALA A 114 13.82 3.99 13.25
N SER A 115 13.69 5.07 14.02
CA SER A 115 12.96 5.11 15.29
C SER A 115 11.46 4.83 15.14
N ALA A 116 10.86 4.42 16.26
CA ALA A 116 9.47 4.05 16.33
C ALA A 116 8.54 5.25 16.19
N HIS A 117 7.48 5.04 15.41
CA HIS A 117 6.39 5.99 15.26
C HIS A 117 5.10 5.26 14.91
N SER A 118 3.99 5.97 14.98
CA SER A 118 2.66 5.47 14.67
C SER A 118 1.94 6.47 13.78
N HIS A 119 1.15 5.95 12.85
CA HIS A 119 0.30 6.78 12.00
C HIS A 119 -0.99 6.05 11.62
N ALA A 120 -2.02 6.84 11.29
CA ALA A 120 -3.32 6.29 10.88
C ALA A 120 -3.27 5.55 9.53
N ALA A 121 -2.33 5.94 8.65
CA ALA A 121 -2.10 5.20 7.42
C ALA A 121 -1.66 3.75 7.71
N SER A 122 -2.20 2.78 6.99
CA SER A 122 -1.70 1.41 7.00
C SER A 122 -0.52 1.27 6.04
N ALA A 123 0.43 0.38 6.35
CA ALA A 123 1.52 0.06 5.44
C ALA A 123 1.77 -1.44 5.33
N LEU A 124 2.29 -1.83 4.16
CA LEU A 124 3.01 -3.08 3.98
C LEU A 124 4.39 -2.79 3.42
N ARG A 125 5.33 -3.68 3.69
CA ARG A 125 6.71 -3.55 3.27
C ARG A 125 7.23 -4.87 2.73
N PHE A 126 7.49 -4.91 1.42
CA PHE A 126 7.94 -6.07 0.68
C PHE A 126 9.45 -5.98 0.42
N ILE A 127 10.23 -6.92 0.96
CA ILE A 127 11.67 -6.95 0.75
C ILE A 127 11.96 -7.39 -0.69
N MET A 128 12.65 -6.56 -1.45
CA MET A 128 13.02 -6.88 -2.82
C MET A 128 14.40 -7.54 -2.87
N GLU A 129 15.35 -7.04 -2.07
CA GLU A 129 16.74 -7.47 -2.04
C GLU A 129 17.31 -7.40 -0.61
N GLY A 130 18.29 -8.26 -0.33
CA GLY A 130 19.00 -8.32 0.95
C GLY A 130 18.45 -9.37 1.92
N ALA A 131 19.10 -9.44 3.07
CA ALA A 131 18.81 -10.36 4.17
C ALA A 131 19.06 -9.66 5.52
N GLY A 132 18.35 -10.10 6.56
CA GLY A 132 18.50 -9.56 7.90
C GLY A 132 17.79 -8.21 8.14
N ALA A 133 16.89 -7.80 7.24
CA ALA A 133 15.97 -6.70 7.53
C ALA A 133 15.04 -7.11 8.68
N TYR A 134 14.63 -6.14 9.49
CA TYR A 134 13.62 -6.38 10.52
C TYR A 134 12.63 -5.22 10.63
N THR A 135 11.47 -5.54 11.19
CA THR A 135 10.47 -4.56 11.62
C THR A 135 9.97 -4.96 13.01
N VAL A 136 9.74 -3.99 13.89
CA VAL A 136 9.04 -4.21 15.15
C VAL A 136 7.66 -3.59 15.04
N VAL A 137 6.61 -4.33 15.40
CA VAL A 137 5.21 -3.85 15.38
C VAL A 137 4.57 -4.14 16.73
N ASP A 138 4.23 -3.10 17.49
CA ASP A 138 3.74 -3.21 18.88
C ASP A 138 4.54 -4.23 19.71
N GLY A 139 5.87 -4.15 19.62
CA GLY A 139 6.80 -5.04 20.30
C GLY A 139 7.08 -6.39 19.62
N HIS A 140 6.32 -6.79 18.59
CA HIS A 140 6.60 -8.00 17.82
C HIS A 140 7.73 -7.73 16.81
N ARG A 141 8.92 -8.28 17.08
CA ARG A 141 10.07 -8.17 16.17
C ARG A 141 10.06 -9.28 15.12
N LEU A 142 10.09 -8.88 13.86
CA LEU A 142 9.91 -9.74 12.68
C LEU A 142 11.15 -9.65 11.80
N THR A 143 11.81 -10.78 11.53
CA THR A 143 12.90 -10.84 10.55
C THR A 143 12.32 -10.91 9.15
N LEU A 144 13.01 -10.37 8.15
CA LEU A 144 12.51 -10.32 6.77
C LEU A 144 13.65 -10.59 5.81
N ASN A 145 13.44 -11.56 4.91
CA ASN A 145 14.34 -11.87 3.81
C ASN A 145 13.71 -11.46 2.47
N ALA A 146 14.48 -11.51 1.40
CA ALA A 146 14.00 -11.23 0.06
C ALA A 146 12.68 -11.96 -0.26
N ARG A 147 11.69 -11.20 -0.73
CA ARG A 147 10.31 -11.56 -1.08
C ARG A 147 9.37 -11.81 0.09
N ASP A 148 9.83 -11.72 1.34
CA ASP A 148 8.92 -11.61 2.48
C ASP A 148 8.25 -10.23 2.47
N PHE A 149 7.05 -10.13 3.06
CA PHE A 149 6.52 -8.83 3.47
C PHE A 149 5.99 -8.82 4.89
N VAL A 150 6.04 -7.63 5.48
CA VAL A 150 5.46 -7.31 6.79
C VAL A 150 4.33 -6.30 6.63
N ILE A 151 3.35 -6.35 7.53
CA ILE A 151 2.34 -5.29 7.69
C ILE A 151 2.63 -4.44 8.92
N THR A 152 2.42 -3.13 8.82
CA THR A 152 2.36 -2.19 9.96
C THR A 152 0.99 -1.51 9.91
N PRO A 153 -0.05 -2.13 10.49
CA PRO A 153 -1.42 -1.67 10.38
C PRO A 153 -1.66 -0.30 11.01
N ASN A 154 -2.77 0.35 10.66
CA ASN A 154 -3.19 1.63 11.24
C ASN A 154 -3.01 1.68 12.77
N GLY A 155 -2.27 2.69 13.23
CA GLY A 155 -2.14 3.04 14.64
C GLY A 155 -1.08 2.25 15.41
N THR A 156 -0.46 1.23 14.83
CA THR A 156 0.57 0.45 15.52
C THR A 156 1.89 1.21 15.62
N TRP A 157 2.58 1.07 16.74
CA TRP A 157 3.96 1.51 16.85
C TRP A 157 4.83 0.63 15.97
N HIS A 158 5.60 1.25 15.08
CA HIS A 158 6.50 0.51 14.22
C HIS A 158 7.83 1.21 13.99
N GLU A 159 8.88 0.39 13.92
CA GLU A 159 10.26 0.78 13.65
C GLU A 159 10.88 -0.25 12.70
N HIS A 160 11.97 0.14 12.06
CA HIS A 160 12.59 -0.66 11.01
C HIS A 160 14.10 -0.61 11.09
N GLY A 161 14.76 -1.68 10.65
CA GLY A 161 16.20 -1.66 10.52
C GLY A 161 16.74 -2.85 9.75
N VAL A 162 18.06 -2.97 9.77
CA VAL A 162 18.80 -4.14 9.28
C VAL A 162 19.75 -4.55 10.39
N LEU A 163 19.77 -5.84 10.72
CA LEU A 163 20.69 -6.41 11.71
C LEU A 163 22.16 -6.11 11.34
N GLU A 164 23.06 -6.06 12.32
CA GLU A 164 24.48 -5.78 12.08
C GLU A 164 25.14 -6.84 11.19
N GLU A 165 24.73 -8.10 11.36
CA GLU A 165 25.14 -9.25 10.57
C GLU A 165 24.37 -9.41 9.24
N GLY A 166 23.45 -8.49 8.94
CA GLY A 166 22.62 -8.50 7.74
C GLY A 166 23.34 -8.02 6.48
N GLU A 167 22.57 -7.84 5.42
CA GLU A 167 23.01 -7.27 4.15
C GLU A 167 22.31 -5.93 3.90
N THR A 168 22.91 -5.09 3.04
CA THR A 168 22.21 -3.89 2.56
C THR A 168 20.88 -4.31 1.94
N SER A 169 19.79 -3.88 2.57
CA SER A 169 18.45 -4.37 2.28
C SER A 169 17.63 -3.26 1.62
N MET A 170 16.91 -3.63 0.57
CA MET A 170 16.05 -2.74 -0.19
C MET A 170 14.64 -3.31 -0.23
N TRP A 171 13.65 -2.48 0.08
CA TRP A 171 12.25 -2.88 0.11
C TRP A 171 11.36 -1.84 -0.55
N GLN A 172 10.20 -2.31 -0.99
CA GLN A 172 9.12 -1.48 -1.45
C GLN A 172 8.12 -1.32 -0.32
N ASP A 173 7.87 -0.07 0.05
CA ASP A 173 6.77 0.31 0.92
C ASP A 173 5.51 0.54 0.07
N GLY A 174 4.37 0.05 0.54
CA GLY A 174 3.04 0.35 0.03
C GLY A 174 2.17 0.89 1.16
N LEU A 175 1.60 2.08 0.99
CA LEU A 175 0.81 2.76 2.02
C LEU A 175 -0.47 3.35 1.44
N ASP A 176 -1.46 3.56 2.29
CA ASP A 176 -2.69 4.28 1.97
C ASP A 176 -2.64 5.78 2.36
N ILE A 177 -1.44 6.37 2.52
CA ILE A 177 -1.28 7.80 2.89
C ILE A 177 -2.18 8.74 2.06
N PRO A 178 -2.23 8.65 0.71
CA PRO A 178 -3.06 9.55 -0.09
C PRO A 178 -4.56 9.36 0.20
N LEU A 179 -5.01 8.14 0.47
CA LEU A 179 -6.40 7.85 0.88
C LEU A 179 -6.70 8.51 2.21
N THR A 180 -5.85 8.26 3.21
CA THR A 180 -6.04 8.73 4.58
C THR A 180 -6.01 10.25 4.66
N ASN A 181 -5.14 10.90 3.88
CA ASN A 181 -5.12 12.36 3.74
C ASN A 181 -6.37 12.89 3.02
N ALA A 182 -6.81 12.26 1.94
CA ALA A 182 -8.00 12.69 1.20
C ALA A 182 -9.30 12.54 2.02
N LEU A 183 -9.31 11.61 2.97
CA LEU A 183 -10.38 11.43 3.95
C LEU A 183 -10.21 12.28 5.22
N GLU A 184 -9.17 13.13 5.28
CA GLU A 184 -8.87 13.98 6.44
C GLU A 184 -8.74 13.20 7.77
N ALA A 185 -8.27 11.96 7.68
CA ALA A 185 -8.24 11.00 8.79
C ALA A 185 -6.81 10.65 9.24
N ASN A 186 -5.80 11.42 8.82
CA ASN A 186 -4.41 11.10 9.10
C ASN A 186 -3.97 11.62 10.48
N PHE A 187 -3.31 10.76 11.24
CA PHE A 187 -2.68 11.06 12.53
C PHE A 187 -1.24 10.56 12.50
N TYR A 188 -0.36 11.21 13.26
CA TYR A 188 1.05 10.82 13.39
C TYR A 188 1.54 11.08 14.80
N ALA A 189 2.33 10.15 15.35
CA ALA A 189 3.01 10.30 16.63
C ALA A 189 4.40 9.67 16.57
N VAL A 190 5.40 10.32 17.16
CA VAL A 190 6.72 9.71 17.42
C VAL A 190 6.65 9.00 18.77
N HIS A 191 7.30 7.85 18.88
CA HIS A 191 7.32 7.09 20.15
C HIS A 191 8.02 7.92 21.24
N PRO A 192 7.48 8.01 22.47
CA PRO A 192 8.03 8.88 23.52
C PRO A 192 9.46 8.49 23.97
N ASP A 193 9.83 7.22 23.79
CA ASP A 193 11.14 6.69 24.15
C ASP A 193 12.06 6.45 22.94
N ASP A 194 11.71 7.02 21.76
CA ASP A 194 12.32 6.80 20.43
C ASP A 194 12.23 5.36 19.89
N TRP A 195 12.24 4.34 20.75
CA TRP A 195 12.28 2.92 20.41
C TRP A 195 11.27 2.12 21.23
N GLN A 196 10.82 1.00 20.69
CA GLN A 196 9.96 0.07 21.42
C GLN A 196 10.79 -0.85 22.32
N ASN A 197 10.36 -1.02 23.57
CA ASN A 197 10.93 -2.00 24.49
C ASN A 197 10.04 -3.24 24.57
N SER A 198 10.54 -4.39 24.14
CA SER A 198 9.79 -5.65 24.11
C SER A 198 10.69 -6.84 24.41
N ASN A 199 10.16 -7.75 25.23
CA ASN A 199 10.78 -9.04 25.55
C ASN A 199 10.18 -10.21 24.76
N LEU A 200 9.33 -9.93 23.76
CA LEU A 200 8.76 -10.97 22.91
C LEU A 200 9.87 -11.64 22.08
N PRO A 201 9.80 -12.98 21.89
CA PRO A 201 10.72 -13.65 20.99
C PRO A 201 10.63 -13.09 19.56
N PHE A 202 11.76 -13.11 18.85
CA PHE A 202 11.78 -12.87 17.41
C PHE A 202 10.81 -13.81 16.70
N ASP A 203 10.12 -13.28 15.69
CA ASP A 203 9.18 -14.02 14.86
C ASP A 203 8.06 -14.72 15.64
N ALA A 204 7.71 -14.23 16.84
CA ALA A 204 6.61 -14.77 17.63
C ALA A 204 5.26 -14.73 16.88
N SER A 205 4.95 -13.64 16.18
CA SER A 205 3.71 -13.53 15.38
C SER A 205 3.60 -14.63 14.31
N PRO A 206 4.55 -14.78 13.36
CA PRO A 206 4.47 -15.85 12.38
C PRO A 206 4.58 -17.25 12.98
N ALA A 207 5.30 -17.45 14.09
CA ALA A 207 5.35 -18.74 14.78
C ALA A 207 3.99 -19.13 15.41
N THR A 208 3.24 -18.16 15.96
CA THR A 208 1.95 -18.39 16.60
C THR A 208 0.80 -18.50 15.59
N TRP A 209 0.83 -17.68 14.53
CA TRP A 209 -0.34 -17.46 13.65
C TRP A 209 -0.13 -17.93 12.20
N GLY A 210 1.06 -18.41 11.84
CA GLY A 210 1.40 -18.81 10.47
C GLY A 210 1.18 -20.29 10.14
N ALA A 211 0.76 -21.11 11.10
CA ALA A 211 0.58 -22.54 10.89
C ALA A 211 -0.66 -22.85 10.03
N PRO A 212 -0.53 -23.62 8.93
CA PRO A 212 -1.66 -23.94 8.06
C PRO A 212 -2.78 -24.69 8.80
N GLY A 213 -3.97 -24.09 8.86
CA GLY A 213 -5.16 -24.69 9.47
C GLY A 213 -5.15 -24.76 11.00
N LEU A 214 -4.21 -24.08 11.66
CA LEU A 214 -4.09 -24.07 13.12
C LEU A 214 -4.08 -22.65 13.66
N LEU A 215 -4.81 -22.45 14.76
CA LEU A 215 -4.78 -21.24 15.57
C LEU A 215 -4.53 -21.64 17.03
N PRO A 216 -3.86 -20.80 17.83
CA PRO A 216 -3.70 -21.04 19.26
C PRO A 216 -5.08 -21.13 19.93
N ALA A 217 -5.38 -22.27 20.55
CA ALA A 217 -6.73 -22.59 21.05
C ALA A 217 -7.26 -21.67 22.16
N LYS A 218 -6.38 -20.95 22.86
CA LYS A 218 -6.72 -20.08 24.00
C LYS A 218 -6.33 -18.62 23.81
N GLU A 219 -5.53 -18.31 22.79
CA GLU A 219 -5.14 -16.94 22.52
C GLU A 219 -6.21 -16.28 21.67
N THR A 220 -6.58 -15.06 22.03
CA THR A 220 -7.49 -14.23 21.24
C THR A 220 -6.74 -12.99 20.79
N TRP A 221 -6.93 -12.62 19.53
CA TRP A 221 -6.41 -11.37 18.98
C TRP A 221 -7.56 -10.37 18.85
N GLY A 222 -7.44 -9.23 19.54
CA GLY A 222 -8.53 -8.25 19.64
C GLY A 222 -8.51 -7.16 18.58
N ALA A 223 -7.47 -7.08 17.76
CA ALA A 223 -7.34 -6.03 16.75
C ALA A 223 -8.12 -6.36 15.48
N PHE A 224 -8.49 -5.32 14.72
CA PHE A 224 -9.25 -5.45 13.46
C PHE A 224 -8.39 -5.91 12.27
N TYR A 225 -7.07 -5.99 12.45
CA TYR A 225 -6.10 -6.40 11.44
C TYR A 225 -5.49 -7.77 11.78
N SER A 226 -4.72 -8.35 10.85
CA SER A 226 -4.14 -9.69 10.97
C SER A 226 -3.20 -9.84 12.17
N PRO A 227 -3.33 -10.91 12.99
CA PRO A 227 -2.31 -11.27 13.97
C PRO A 227 -1.03 -11.84 13.34
N LEU A 228 -1.13 -12.36 12.11
CA LEU A 228 0.02 -12.77 11.30
C LEU A 228 0.56 -11.53 10.59
N MET A 229 1.68 -11.00 11.11
CA MET A 229 2.24 -9.73 10.64
C MET A 229 3.33 -9.91 9.57
N LYS A 230 3.95 -11.09 9.50
CA LYS A 230 4.94 -11.46 8.46
C LYS A 230 4.36 -12.55 7.57
N TYR A 231 4.50 -12.38 6.26
CA TYR A 231 4.11 -13.34 5.24
C TYR A 231 5.36 -13.77 4.46
N SER A 232 5.76 -15.03 4.65
CA SER A 232 7.04 -15.55 4.14
C SER A 232 6.96 -16.02 2.69
N TRP A 233 8.00 -15.73 1.91
CA TRP A 233 8.12 -16.15 0.52
C TRP A 233 8.06 -17.67 0.36
N ASP A 234 8.86 -18.43 1.11
CA ASP A 234 8.98 -19.88 0.91
C ASP A 234 7.63 -20.59 1.06
N LYS A 235 6.83 -20.18 2.06
CA LYS A 235 5.48 -20.71 2.28
C LYS A 235 4.49 -20.29 1.21
N THR A 236 4.62 -19.06 0.72
CA THR A 236 3.80 -18.55 -0.38
C THR A 236 4.08 -19.33 -1.66
N TYR A 237 5.36 -19.52 -2.00
CA TYR A 237 5.77 -20.21 -3.20
C TYR A 237 5.40 -21.69 -3.17
N GLU A 238 5.61 -22.37 -2.04
CA GLU A 238 5.15 -23.75 -1.80
C GLU A 238 3.62 -23.89 -2.02
N GLY A 239 2.85 -22.93 -1.50
CA GLY A 239 1.39 -22.88 -1.68
C GLY A 239 0.97 -22.72 -3.14
N LEU A 240 1.58 -21.78 -3.87
CA LEU A 240 1.31 -21.56 -5.29
C LEU A 240 1.67 -22.78 -6.14
N GLN A 241 2.83 -23.40 -5.88
CA GLN A 241 3.23 -24.60 -6.60
C GLN A 241 2.27 -25.77 -6.36
N THR A 242 1.82 -25.95 -5.12
CA THR A 242 0.83 -27.00 -4.79
C THR A 242 -0.51 -26.71 -5.45
N TYR A 243 -0.96 -25.45 -5.45
CA TYR A 243 -2.21 -25.06 -6.10
C TYR A 243 -2.17 -25.26 -7.62
N ALA A 244 -1.03 -24.96 -8.25
CA ALA A 244 -0.81 -25.16 -9.68
C ALA A 244 -0.93 -26.62 -10.15
N GLN A 245 -0.84 -27.61 -9.24
CA GLN A 245 -0.97 -29.03 -9.57
C GLN A 245 -2.42 -29.48 -9.75
N VAL A 246 -3.39 -28.69 -9.26
CA VAL A 246 -4.80 -29.12 -9.17
C VAL A 246 -5.77 -28.19 -9.89
N THR A 247 -5.29 -27.09 -10.49
CA THR A 247 -6.10 -26.15 -11.27
C THR A 247 -5.27 -25.44 -12.32
N ASP A 248 -5.92 -24.95 -13.38
CA ASP A 248 -5.31 -24.01 -14.31
C ASP A 248 -5.28 -22.57 -13.76
N GLY A 249 -6.14 -22.27 -12.78
CA GLY A 249 -6.22 -20.98 -12.12
C GLY A 249 -7.32 -20.07 -12.68
N ASP A 250 -7.14 -18.77 -12.52
CA ASP A 250 -8.01 -17.74 -13.09
C ASP A 250 -7.57 -17.39 -14.52
N PRO A 251 -8.48 -17.25 -15.50
CA PRO A 251 -8.11 -16.95 -16.88
C PRO A 251 -7.43 -15.59 -17.09
N HIS A 252 -7.49 -14.68 -16.13
CA HIS A 252 -6.91 -13.33 -16.19
C HIS A 252 -5.66 -13.17 -15.31
N ASP A 253 -5.42 -14.07 -14.35
CA ASP A 253 -4.34 -13.97 -13.36
C ASP A 253 -3.51 -15.25 -13.18
N GLY A 254 -3.87 -16.36 -13.82
CA GLY A 254 -3.21 -17.66 -13.67
C GLY A 254 -3.37 -18.24 -12.27
N ILE A 255 -2.30 -18.76 -11.69
CA ILE A 255 -2.31 -19.31 -10.32
C ILE A 255 -2.25 -18.16 -9.32
N TYR A 256 -3.42 -17.70 -8.90
CA TYR A 256 -3.58 -16.50 -8.07
C TYR A 256 -4.10 -16.81 -6.67
N MET A 257 -3.39 -16.33 -5.65
CA MET A 257 -3.77 -16.46 -4.25
C MET A 257 -3.68 -15.12 -3.53
N ARG A 258 -4.67 -14.83 -2.67
CA ARG A 258 -4.65 -13.66 -1.79
C ARG A 258 -4.08 -13.99 -0.42
N PHE A 259 -3.36 -13.04 0.17
CA PHE A 259 -2.98 -13.10 1.59
C PHE A 259 -4.19 -12.81 2.47
N VAL A 260 -4.23 -13.41 3.66
CA VAL A 260 -5.41 -13.35 4.55
C VAL A 260 -5.04 -12.99 5.97
N ASN A 261 -5.99 -12.42 6.71
CA ASN A 261 -6.00 -12.47 8.16
C ASN A 261 -6.44 -13.89 8.59
N PRO A 262 -5.58 -14.70 9.23
CA PRO A 262 -5.90 -16.09 9.56
C PRO A 262 -7.01 -16.23 10.61
N GLN A 263 -7.28 -15.19 11.39
CA GLN A 263 -8.35 -15.19 12.41
C GLN A 263 -9.74 -15.03 11.79
N THR A 264 -9.86 -14.30 10.68
CA THR A 264 -11.15 -13.94 10.08
C THR A 264 -11.36 -14.49 8.66
N GLY A 265 -10.29 -14.91 7.98
CA GLY A 265 -10.28 -15.25 6.56
C GLY A 265 -10.34 -14.03 5.62
N GLY A 266 -10.49 -12.81 6.16
CA GLY A 266 -10.55 -11.55 5.42
C GLY A 266 -9.18 -11.07 4.91
N HIS A 267 -9.10 -9.79 4.53
CA HIS A 267 -7.84 -9.17 4.13
C HIS A 267 -6.89 -8.92 5.34
N PRO A 268 -5.57 -8.77 5.12
CA PRO A 268 -4.62 -8.54 6.21
C PRO A 268 -4.86 -7.22 6.98
N MET A 269 -5.29 -6.17 6.29
CA MET A 269 -5.56 -4.84 6.84
C MET A 269 -6.90 -4.30 6.31
N ALA A 270 -7.45 -3.28 6.96
CA ALA A 270 -8.76 -2.73 6.64
C ALA A 270 -8.84 -2.03 5.27
N THR A 271 -7.75 -1.40 4.85
CA THR A 271 -7.69 -0.55 3.65
C THR A 271 -6.88 -1.15 2.50
N MET A 272 -6.12 -2.22 2.76
CA MET A 272 -5.19 -2.81 1.81
C MET A 272 -5.22 -4.34 1.86
N GLY A 273 -5.49 -4.94 0.71
CA GLY A 273 -5.24 -6.35 0.44
C GLY A 273 -3.86 -6.57 -0.20
N ALA A 274 -3.40 -7.81 -0.19
CA ALA A 274 -2.20 -8.23 -0.91
C ALA A 274 -2.45 -9.59 -1.58
N SER A 275 -1.76 -9.88 -2.67
CA SER A 275 -1.88 -11.15 -3.40
C SER A 275 -0.56 -11.53 -4.06
N MET A 276 -0.42 -12.81 -4.40
CA MET A 276 0.71 -13.35 -5.15
C MET A 276 0.17 -14.24 -6.27
N GLN A 277 0.76 -14.14 -7.46
CA GLN A 277 0.45 -15.02 -8.59
C GLN A 277 1.70 -15.72 -9.12
N LEU A 278 1.48 -16.91 -9.64
CA LEU A 278 2.44 -17.68 -10.42
C LEU A 278 1.90 -17.81 -11.85
N LEU A 279 2.70 -17.35 -12.82
CA LEU A 279 2.49 -17.60 -14.24
C LEU A 279 3.44 -18.72 -14.67
N ARG A 280 2.92 -19.70 -15.41
CA ARG A 280 3.70 -20.80 -15.98
C ARG A 280 4.58 -20.29 -17.11
N GLU A 281 5.56 -21.11 -17.49
CA GLU A 281 6.40 -20.81 -18.64
C GLU A 281 5.54 -20.65 -19.91
N GLY A 282 5.65 -19.48 -20.55
CA GLY A 282 4.90 -19.15 -21.76
C GLY A 282 3.43 -18.77 -21.55
N GLU A 283 2.94 -18.68 -20.30
CA GLU A 283 1.57 -18.26 -19.99
C GLU A 283 1.35 -16.78 -20.35
N HIS A 284 0.21 -16.48 -20.98
CA HIS A 284 -0.25 -15.14 -21.31
C HIS A 284 -1.71 -15.03 -20.89
N THR A 285 -2.00 -14.15 -19.94
CA THR A 285 -3.35 -13.91 -19.41
C THR A 285 -4.16 -12.93 -20.26
#